data_AF-A0A077WP33-F1
#
_entry.id   AF-A0A077WP33-F1
#
_cell.length_a   1.000
_cell.length_b   1.000
_cell.length_c   1.000
_cell.angle_alpha   90.00
_cell.angle_beta   90.00
_cell.angle_gamma   90.00
#
_symmetry.space_group_name_H-M   'P 1'
#
loop_
_entity.id
_entity.type
_entity.pdbx_description
1 polymer ?
#
loop_
_entity_poly.entity_id
_entity_poly.type
_entity_poly.pdbx_seq_one_letter_code
_entity_poly.pdbx_strand_id
1 'polypeptide(L)'
;MGLTMVDIKTVPTQPYDDQKPGTSGLRKRVKVFQQKNYTENFIQSVLHAVENNAKGATLVIGGDGRYYLDEVMQVIIKFSVAAGVSKLIVPRHGLLSTPAGSHLIRKLKATGGIILTASHNPGGPDKDFGIKYNGRNGGPAPENVTDRIFQISKGINELRYADIPRISYEELGTQKVGDMVIEVIDGIDDYVALMKEIFNFDEIKSFLQSNKNFKVLFDGMHGGK
;
A
#
# COMPACT_ATOMS: atom_id res chain seq x y z
N MET A 1 14.56 15.56 9.64
CA MET A 1 15.21 16.32 8.56
C MET A 1 14.75 15.74 7.23
N GLY A 2 14.30 16.57 6.28
CA GLY A 2 13.77 16.10 4.99
C GLY A 2 14.80 16.20 3.86
N LEU A 3 14.60 15.45 2.78
CA LEU A 3 15.37 15.56 1.53
C LEU A 3 14.75 16.69 0.70
N THR A 4 15.46 17.80 0.52
CA THR A 4 14.93 18.99 -0.18
C THR A 4 15.24 19.02 -1.69
N MET A 5 16.35 18.41 -2.11
CA MET A 5 16.66 18.21 -3.53
C MET A 5 16.44 16.76 -3.91
N VAL A 6 15.65 16.55 -4.96
CA VAL A 6 15.35 15.22 -5.51
C VAL A 6 15.66 15.25 -7.00
N ASP A 7 16.55 14.37 -7.43
CA ASP A 7 16.80 14.17 -8.86
C ASP A 7 15.76 13.19 -9.41
N ILE A 8 15.13 13.54 -10.53
CA ILE A 8 14.14 12.69 -11.20
C ILE A 8 14.79 12.06 -12.41
N LYS A 9 14.93 10.73 -12.38
CA LYS A 9 15.46 9.95 -13.49
C LYS A 9 14.33 9.53 -14.40
N THR A 10 14.63 9.49 -15.71
CA THR A 10 13.78 8.87 -16.72
C THR A 10 14.61 7.81 -17.43
N VAL A 11 14.13 6.58 -17.46
CA VAL A 11 14.84 5.44 -18.09
C VAL A 11 13.88 4.66 -18.99
N PRO A 12 14.36 4.12 -20.13
CA PRO A 12 13.50 3.30 -20.98
C PRO A 12 13.10 1.99 -20.28
N THR A 13 11.90 1.52 -20.57
CA THR A 13 11.38 0.22 -20.14
C THR A 13 10.64 -0.46 -21.29
N GLN A 14 10.25 -1.72 -21.08
CA GLN A 14 9.40 -2.46 -22.02
C GLN A 14 8.12 -2.88 -21.30
N PRO A 15 6.96 -2.86 -21.96
CA PRO A 15 5.70 -3.27 -21.36
C PRO A 15 5.68 -4.79 -21.10
N TYR A 16 4.82 -5.19 -20.17
CA TYR A 16 4.49 -6.59 -19.91
C TYR A 16 3.03 -6.85 -20.26
N ASP A 17 2.76 -7.94 -20.98
CA ASP A 17 1.41 -8.28 -21.45
C ASP A 17 0.49 -8.82 -20.34
N ASP A 18 1.05 -9.17 -19.18
CA ASP A 18 0.38 -9.93 -18.13
C ASP A 18 0.08 -9.12 -16.85
N GLN A 19 0.22 -7.80 -16.92
CA GLN A 19 -0.04 -6.84 -15.82
C GLN A 19 -1.51 -6.42 -15.70
N LYS A 20 -2.45 -7.32 -15.99
CA LYS A 20 -3.89 -7.06 -15.80
C LYS A 20 -4.26 -7.31 -14.33
N PRO A 21 -4.63 -6.28 -13.54
CA PRO A 21 -5.11 -6.51 -12.19
C PRO A 21 -6.51 -7.13 -12.22
N GLY A 22 -6.77 -8.09 -11.33
CA GLY A 22 -8.11 -8.57 -11.07
C GLY A 22 -8.86 -7.65 -10.09
N THR A 23 -10.08 -8.04 -9.71
CA THR A 23 -10.90 -7.33 -8.71
C THR A 23 -10.21 -7.19 -7.35
N SER A 24 -9.23 -8.06 -7.06
CA SER A 24 -8.41 -8.04 -5.85
C SER A 24 -6.95 -7.64 -6.11
N GLY A 25 -6.67 -6.89 -7.18
CA GLY A 25 -5.33 -6.40 -7.53
C GLY A 25 -4.55 -7.33 -8.45
N LEU A 26 -3.30 -6.96 -8.74
CA LEU A 26 -2.36 -7.78 -9.50
C LEU A 26 -1.67 -8.76 -8.55
N ARG A 27 -1.74 -10.04 -8.86
CA ARG A 27 -1.10 -11.09 -8.06
C ARG A 27 -0.28 -12.02 -8.95
N LYS A 28 0.98 -12.22 -8.54
CA LYS A 28 1.95 -13.08 -9.22
C LYS A 28 2.88 -13.70 -8.18
N ARG A 29 3.72 -14.64 -8.61
CA ARG A 29 4.83 -15.08 -7.78
C ARG A 29 5.81 -13.94 -7.54
N VAL A 30 6.45 -13.90 -6.38
CA VAL A 30 7.51 -12.94 -6.04
C VAL A 30 8.58 -12.88 -7.13
N LYS A 31 8.99 -14.04 -7.68
CA LYS A 31 9.96 -14.12 -8.78
C LYS A 31 9.57 -13.34 -10.03
N VAL A 32 8.27 -13.16 -10.28
CA VAL A 32 7.78 -12.34 -11.40
C VAL A 32 7.94 -10.86 -11.07
N PHE A 33 7.56 -10.43 -9.87
CA PHE A 33 7.77 -9.04 -9.42
C PHE A 33 9.24 -8.64 -9.35
N GLN A 34 10.14 -9.60 -9.10
CA GLN A 34 11.60 -9.41 -9.11
C GLN A 34 12.21 -9.35 -10.51
N GLN A 35 11.44 -9.60 -11.57
CA GLN A 35 11.93 -9.37 -12.94
C GLN A 35 12.19 -7.88 -13.16
N LYS A 36 13.17 -7.59 -14.01
CA LYS A 36 13.59 -6.23 -14.33
C LYS A 36 12.38 -5.35 -14.68
N ASN A 37 12.18 -4.27 -13.94
CA ASN A 37 11.14 -3.26 -14.17
C ASN A 37 9.69 -3.77 -14.04
N TYR A 38 9.43 -5.02 -13.62
CA TYR A 38 8.07 -5.53 -13.54
C TYR A 38 7.24 -4.75 -12.51
N THR A 39 7.79 -4.62 -11.29
CA THR A 39 7.13 -3.89 -10.20
C THR A 39 7.01 -2.40 -10.54
N GLU A 40 8.08 -1.80 -11.03
CA GLU A 40 8.16 -0.39 -11.39
C GLU A 40 7.13 -0.02 -12.47
N ASN A 41 7.03 -0.82 -13.53
CA ASN A 41 6.04 -0.61 -14.59
C ASN A 41 4.62 -0.61 -14.03
N PHE A 42 4.32 -1.57 -13.15
CA PHE A 42 2.99 -1.69 -12.59
C PHE A 42 2.67 -0.54 -11.62
N ILE A 43 3.61 -0.16 -10.74
CA ILE A 43 3.44 0.97 -9.82
C ILE A 43 3.24 2.28 -10.56
N GLN A 44 4.04 2.57 -11.60
CA GLN A 44 3.85 3.76 -12.41
C GLN A 44 2.48 3.74 -13.12
N SER A 45 2.06 2.58 -13.63
CA SER A 45 0.74 2.42 -14.25
C SER A 45 -0.41 2.66 -13.28
N VAL A 46 -0.28 2.19 -12.03
CA VAL A 46 -1.23 2.49 -10.95
C VAL A 46 -1.31 3.99 -10.71
N LEU A 47 -0.17 4.67 -10.51
CA LEU A 47 -0.13 6.12 -10.27
C LEU A 47 -0.71 6.93 -11.43
N HIS A 48 -0.43 6.56 -12.68
CA HIS A 48 -1.01 7.20 -13.87
C HIS A 48 -2.52 6.92 -14.05
N ALA A 49 -3.05 5.88 -13.41
CA ALA A 49 -4.49 5.61 -13.41
C ALA A 49 -5.25 6.40 -12.33
N VAL A 50 -4.57 6.83 -11.27
CA VAL A 50 -5.13 7.74 -10.26
C VAL A 50 -5.53 9.07 -10.91
N GLU A 51 -6.55 9.73 -10.36
CA GLU A 51 -6.96 11.07 -10.78
C GLU A 51 -5.74 12.02 -10.87
N ASN A 52 -5.70 12.85 -11.92
CA ASN A 52 -4.60 13.75 -12.24
C ASN A 52 -3.21 13.08 -12.30
N ASN A 53 -3.15 11.80 -12.67
CA ASN A 53 -1.92 10.98 -12.70
C ASN A 53 -1.20 11.00 -11.34
N ALA A 54 -1.98 10.93 -10.25
CA ALA A 54 -1.55 11.02 -8.86
C ALA A 54 -0.95 12.39 -8.43
N LYS A 55 -0.90 13.39 -9.31
CA LYS A 55 -0.42 14.73 -8.94
C LYS A 55 -1.33 15.36 -7.88
N GLY A 56 -0.74 15.73 -6.75
CA GLY A 56 -1.45 16.28 -5.59
C GLY A 56 -2.18 15.23 -4.75
N ALA A 57 -2.12 13.94 -5.11
CA ALA A 57 -2.84 12.89 -4.40
C ALA A 57 -2.31 12.70 -2.97
N THR A 58 -3.20 12.28 -2.08
CA THR A 58 -2.84 11.69 -0.77
C THR A 58 -3.13 10.20 -0.83
N LEU A 59 -2.12 9.35 -0.59
CA LEU A 59 -2.25 7.90 -0.69
C LEU A 59 -1.86 7.22 0.62
N VAL A 60 -2.66 6.23 1.03
CA VAL A 60 -2.30 5.30 2.12
C VAL A 60 -1.55 4.11 1.52
N ILE A 61 -0.39 3.75 2.06
CA ILE A 61 0.39 2.61 1.57
C ILE A 61 0.83 1.70 2.71
N GLY A 62 0.89 0.39 2.46
CA GLY A 62 1.31 -0.62 3.44
C GLY A 62 0.84 -2.01 3.06
N GLY A 63 1.11 -3.02 3.89
CA GLY A 63 0.78 -4.41 3.57
C GLY A 63 0.86 -5.39 4.72
N ASP A 64 0.79 -6.67 4.40
CA ASP A 64 0.64 -7.75 5.38
C ASP A 64 1.95 -8.35 5.93
N GLY A 65 3.08 -7.68 5.73
CA GLY A 65 4.40 -8.12 6.22
C GLY A 65 5.08 -9.20 5.38
N ARG A 66 4.48 -9.65 4.26
CA ARG A 66 5.08 -10.71 3.45
C ARG A 66 6.44 -10.33 2.85
N TYR A 67 7.25 -11.34 2.54
CA TYR A 67 8.51 -11.18 1.81
C TYR A 67 8.34 -10.25 0.58
N TYR A 68 9.33 -9.40 0.33
CA TYR A 68 9.38 -8.38 -0.73
C TYR A 68 8.54 -7.11 -0.48
N LEU A 69 7.83 -7.00 0.67
CA LEU A 69 7.03 -5.80 1.00
C LEU A 69 7.86 -4.51 1.00
N ASP A 70 8.97 -4.47 1.74
CA ASP A 70 9.79 -3.25 1.87
C ASP A 70 10.36 -2.81 0.52
N GLU A 71 10.82 -3.74 -0.32
CA GLU A 71 11.29 -3.41 -1.66
C GLU A 71 10.21 -2.72 -2.51
N VAL A 72 8.98 -3.23 -2.49
CA VAL A 72 7.87 -2.60 -3.23
C VAL A 72 7.43 -1.28 -2.59
N MET A 73 7.49 -1.14 -1.26
CA MET A 73 7.24 0.12 -0.57
C MET A 73 8.22 1.22 -1.02
N GLN A 74 9.52 0.90 -1.12
CA GLN A 74 10.51 1.86 -1.60
C GLN A 74 10.24 2.25 -3.07
N VAL A 75 9.84 1.31 -3.93
CA VAL A 75 9.42 1.61 -5.31
C VAL A 75 8.22 2.58 -5.29
N ILE A 76 7.18 2.30 -4.51
CA ILE A 76 6.02 3.18 -4.40
C ILE A 76 6.44 4.60 -3.97
N ILE A 77 7.30 4.72 -2.97
CA ILE A 77 7.77 6.03 -2.49
C ILE A 77 8.50 6.79 -3.59
N LYS A 78 9.49 6.17 -4.25
CA LYS A 78 10.28 6.82 -5.31
C LYS A 78 9.42 7.29 -6.50
N PHE A 79 8.48 6.46 -6.92
CA PHE A 79 7.59 6.78 -8.03
C PHE A 79 6.51 7.79 -7.64
N SER A 80 6.04 7.77 -6.40
CA SER A 80 5.08 8.75 -5.88
C SER A 80 5.68 10.17 -5.87
N VAL A 81 6.95 10.31 -5.48
CA VAL A 81 7.65 11.60 -5.55
C VAL A 81 7.70 12.10 -7.00
N ALA A 82 8.08 11.25 -7.96
CA ALA A 82 8.18 11.62 -9.37
C ALA A 82 6.81 11.94 -10.01
N ALA A 83 5.75 11.27 -9.57
CA ALA A 83 4.37 11.52 -9.99
C ALA A 83 3.77 12.80 -9.36
N GLY A 84 4.45 13.40 -8.38
CA GLY A 84 3.98 14.61 -7.70
C GLY A 84 2.86 14.34 -6.70
N VAL A 85 2.83 13.16 -6.07
CA VAL A 85 1.98 12.86 -4.92
C VAL A 85 2.28 13.87 -3.81
N SER A 86 1.24 14.42 -3.17
CA SER A 86 1.42 15.43 -2.12
C SER A 86 1.73 14.80 -0.77
N LYS A 87 1.10 13.65 -0.47
CA LYS A 87 1.25 12.98 0.82
C LYS A 87 1.15 11.47 0.71
N LEU A 88 2.10 10.76 1.32
CA LEU A 88 1.99 9.34 1.65
C LEU A 88 1.73 9.17 3.13
N ILE A 89 0.79 8.29 3.46
CA ILE A 89 0.46 7.90 4.82
C ILE A 89 0.87 6.44 4.98
N VAL A 90 1.80 6.20 5.89
CA VAL A 90 2.51 4.92 6.00
C VAL A 90 2.41 4.43 7.45
N PRO A 91 1.79 3.29 7.73
CA PRO A 91 1.88 2.70 9.06
C PRO A 91 3.31 2.31 9.40
N ARG A 92 3.65 2.34 10.69
CA ARG A 92 4.95 1.92 11.21
C ARG A 92 5.29 0.52 10.70
N HIS A 93 6.54 0.32 10.28
CA HIS A 93 7.01 -0.93 9.67
C HIS A 93 6.29 -1.34 8.37
N GLY A 94 5.47 -0.46 7.79
CA GLY A 94 4.70 -0.73 6.58
C GLY A 94 3.54 -1.71 6.81
N LEU A 95 3.18 -2.01 8.06
CA LEU A 95 2.18 -3.01 8.41
C LEU A 95 0.77 -2.43 8.34
N LEU A 96 -0.04 -2.95 7.43
CA LEU A 96 -1.39 -2.49 7.17
C LEU A 96 -2.30 -3.64 6.80
N SER A 97 -3.26 -3.95 7.68
CA SER A 97 -4.36 -4.85 7.32
C SER A 97 -5.26 -4.18 6.28
N THR A 98 -5.89 -4.97 5.40
CA THR A 98 -6.83 -4.41 4.40
C THR A 98 -7.99 -3.62 5.04
N PRO A 99 -8.61 -4.08 6.14
CA PRO A 99 -9.64 -3.29 6.83
C PRO A 99 -9.11 -1.96 7.40
N ALA A 100 -7.93 -1.96 8.01
CA ALA A 100 -7.31 -0.74 8.52
C ALA A 100 -6.98 0.23 7.38
N GLY A 101 -6.46 -0.27 6.24
CA GLY A 101 -6.20 0.56 5.05
C GLY A 101 -7.48 1.20 4.51
N SER A 102 -8.57 0.43 4.39
CA SER A 102 -9.88 0.96 4.00
C SER A 102 -10.37 2.05 4.96
N HIS A 103 -10.26 1.80 6.27
CA HIS A 103 -10.64 2.78 7.28
C HIS A 103 -9.82 4.07 7.18
N LEU A 104 -8.50 3.99 7.10
CA LEU A 104 -7.61 5.15 6.99
C LEU A 104 -7.90 5.99 5.75
N ILE A 105 -8.11 5.35 4.59
CA ILE A 105 -8.47 6.05 3.35
C ILE A 105 -9.72 6.91 3.56
N ARG A 106 -10.75 6.35 4.20
CA ARG A 106 -12.02 7.04 4.46
C ARG A 106 -11.87 8.13 5.53
N LYS A 107 -11.23 7.81 6.65
CA LYS A 107 -11.03 8.71 7.79
C LYS A 107 -10.24 9.96 7.38
N LEU A 108 -9.16 9.76 6.62
CA LEU A 108 -8.23 10.82 6.22
C LEU A 108 -8.60 11.44 4.86
N LYS A 109 -9.73 11.02 4.26
CA LYS A 109 -10.20 11.46 2.94
C LYS A 109 -9.11 11.37 1.87
N ALA A 110 -8.32 10.29 1.94
CA ALA A 110 -7.25 10.04 0.99
C ALA A 110 -7.81 9.83 -0.42
N THR A 111 -7.00 10.09 -1.44
CA THR A 111 -7.36 9.83 -2.84
C THR A 111 -7.53 8.33 -3.11
N GLY A 112 -6.78 7.50 -2.39
CA GLY A 112 -6.86 6.05 -2.45
C GLY A 112 -5.76 5.41 -1.60
N GLY A 113 -5.46 4.14 -1.88
CA GLY A 113 -4.35 3.47 -1.25
C GLY A 113 -3.81 2.29 -2.04
N ILE A 114 -2.53 1.99 -1.85
CA ILE A 114 -1.84 0.85 -2.44
C ILE A 114 -1.55 -0.16 -1.33
N ILE A 115 -2.22 -1.31 -1.37
CA ILE A 115 -2.15 -2.34 -0.33
C ILE A 115 -1.37 -3.55 -0.85
N LEU A 116 -0.28 -3.88 -0.16
CA LEU A 116 0.65 -4.95 -0.51
C LEU A 116 0.25 -6.25 0.19
N THR A 117 -0.53 -7.07 -0.50
CA THR A 117 -1.03 -8.34 0.03
C THR A 117 -1.50 -9.26 -1.10
N ALA A 118 -1.21 -10.55 -0.95
CA ALA A 118 -1.85 -11.61 -1.72
C ALA A 118 -2.95 -12.32 -0.91
N SER A 119 -3.51 -11.68 0.12
CA SER A 119 -4.60 -12.20 0.95
C SER A 119 -4.27 -13.58 1.55
N HIS A 120 -5.04 -14.61 1.22
CA HIS A 120 -4.91 -15.96 1.77
C HIS A 120 -3.71 -16.74 1.19
N ASN A 121 -2.97 -16.16 0.25
CA ASN A 121 -1.97 -16.88 -0.50
C ASN A 121 -0.60 -16.83 0.17
N PRO A 122 0.15 -17.94 0.10
CA PRO A 122 1.38 -18.09 0.86
C PRO A 122 2.38 -16.99 0.50
N GLY A 123 3.05 -16.45 1.51
CA GLY A 123 4.17 -15.53 1.37
C GLY A 123 5.51 -16.26 1.39
N GLY A 124 6.57 -15.58 0.92
CA GLY A 124 7.93 -16.12 0.86
C GLY A 124 8.58 -15.95 -0.51
N PRO A 125 9.92 -16.14 -0.62
CA PRO A 125 10.69 -15.83 -1.82
C PRO A 125 10.25 -16.59 -3.08
N ASP A 126 9.70 -17.80 -2.93
CA ASP A 126 9.20 -18.63 -4.03
C ASP A 126 7.67 -18.73 -4.07
N LYS A 127 6.98 -17.85 -3.34
CA LYS A 127 5.52 -17.83 -3.20
C LYS A 127 4.93 -16.55 -3.80
N ASP A 128 3.77 -16.12 -3.33
CA ASP A 128 2.97 -15.10 -3.98
C ASP A 128 3.12 -13.71 -3.33
N PHE A 129 3.04 -12.70 -4.18
CA PHE A 129 2.94 -11.30 -3.81
C PHE A 129 1.76 -10.66 -4.53
N GLY A 130 1.23 -9.57 -3.98
CA GLY A 130 0.09 -8.89 -4.56
C GLY A 130 0.13 -7.39 -4.32
N ILE A 131 -0.29 -6.63 -5.32
CA ILE A 131 -0.41 -5.17 -5.28
C ILE A 131 -1.86 -4.82 -5.59
N LYS A 132 -2.56 -4.24 -4.62
CA LYS A 132 -3.96 -3.80 -4.74
C LYS A 132 -4.03 -2.29 -4.74
N TYR A 133 -4.96 -1.72 -5.53
CA TYR A 133 -5.34 -0.32 -5.43
C TYR A 133 -6.76 -0.22 -4.89
N ASN A 134 -6.96 0.61 -3.87
CA ASN A 134 -8.25 0.96 -3.31
C ASN A 134 -8.57 2.44 -3.59
N GLY A 135 -9.81 2.75 -3.94
CA GLY A 135 -10.26 4.11 -4.23
C GLY A 135 -10.70 4.90 -2.98
N ARG A 136 -11.14 6.14 -3.18
CA ARG A 136 -11.60 7.07 -2.11
C ARG A 136 -12.62 6.51 -1.13
N ASN A 137 -13.46 5.57 -1.57
CA ASN A 137 -14.46 4.93 -0.71
C ASN A 137 -13.86 3.90 0.27
N GLY A 138 -12.55 3.62 0.17
CA GLY A 138 -11.83 2.58 0.92
C GLY A 138 -11.94 1.18 0.31
N GLY A 139 -12.75 1.01 -0.74
CA GLY A 139 -12.98 -0.28 -1.40
C GLY A 139 -12.01 -0.53 -2.56
N PRO A 140 -12.00 -1.76 -3.11
CA PRO A 140 -11.19 -2.09 -4.29
C PRO A 140 -11.47 -1.18 -5.47
N ALA A 141 -10.46 -1.01 -6.33
CA ALA A 141 -10.60 -0.29 -7.58
C ALA A 141 -11.75 -0.87 -8.44
N PRO A 142 -12.67 -0.04 -8.95
CA PRO A 142 -13.69 -0.48 -9.89
C PRO A 142 -13.05 -0.90 -11.24
N GLU A 143 -13.80 -1.68 -12.03
CA GLU A 143 -13.30 -2.28 -13.28
C GLU A 143 -12.70 -1.26 -14.26
N ASN A 144 -13.33 -0.08 -14.38
CA ASN A 144 -12.83 0.99 -15.24
C ASN A 144 -11.43 1.50 -14.81
N VAL A 145 -11.11 1.46 -13.51
CA VAL A 145 -9.77 1.82 -13.02
C VAL A 145 -8.79 0.68 -13.27
N THR A 146 -9.16 -0.57 -13.01
CA THR A 146 -8.29 -1.73 -13.28
C THR A 146 -7.97 -1.88 -14.77
N ASP A 147 -8.95 -1.64 -15.63
CA ASP A 147 -8.75 -1.66 -17.08
C ASP A 147 -7.86 -0.51 -17.54
N ARG A 148 -8.03 0.69 -16.97
CA ARG A 148 -7.15 1.82 -17.23
C ARG A 148 -5.70 1.51 -16.84
N ILE A 149 -5.47 0.92 -15.66
CA ILE A 149 -4.14 0.47 -15.22
C ILE A 149 -3.54 -0.48 -16.26
N PHE A 150 -4.31 -1.47 -16.73
CA PHE A 150 -3.84 -2.44 -17.72
C PHE A 150 -3.57 -1.81 -19.10
N GLN A 151 -4.37 -0.84 -19.55
CA GLN A 151 -4.08 -0.15 -20.81
C GLN A 151 -2.79 0.68 -20.70
N ILE A 152 -2.57 1.36 -19.57
CA ILE A 152 -1.33 2.12 -19.33
C ILE A 152 -0.13 1.16 -19.31
N SER A 153 -0.23 0.02 -18.63
CA SER A 153 0.90 -0.92 -18.50
C SER A 153 1.33 -1.51 -19.84
N LYS A 154 0.42 -1.69 -20.79
CA LYS A 154 0.75 -2.15 -22.16
C LYS A 154 1.41 -1.08 -23.03
N GLY A 155 1.19 0.19 -22.73
CA GLY A 155 1.75 1.32 -23.48
C GLY A 155 3.01 1.92 -22.86
N ILE A 156 3.44 1.44 -21.69
CA ILE A 156 4.55 2.03 -20.93
C ILE A 156 5.89 1.75 -21.63
N ASN A 157 6.66 2.81 -21.88
CA ASN A 157 7.94 2.75 -22.57
C ASN A 157 9.09 3.45 -21.82
N GLU A 158 8.76 4.18 -20.76
CA GLU A 158 9.71 4.80 -19.84
C GLU A 158 9.24 4.69 -18.40
N LEU A 159 10.20 4.71 -17.47
CA LEU A 159 9.99 4.83 -16.03
C LEU A 159 10.54 6.16 -15.56
N ARG A 160 9.77 6.85 -14.71
CA ARG A 160 10.14 8.12 -14.11
C ARG A 160 10.07 8.00 -12.59
N TYR A 161 11.21 8.13 -11.92
CA TYR A 161 11.31 7.92 -10.47
C TYR A 161 12.32 8.87 -9.83
N ALA A 162 12.13 9.12 -8.53
CA ALA A 162 13.07 9.87 -7.72
C ALA A 162 14.30 9.03 -7.36
N ASP A 163 15.49 9.54 -7.66
CA ASP A 163 16.76 8.96 -7.22
C ASP A 163 17.06 9.42 -5.80
N ILE A 164 16.46 8.71 -4.85
CA ILE A 164 16.54 9.00 -3.41
C ILE A 164 17.00 7.75 -2.64
N PRO A 165 17.64 7.94 -1.48
CA PRO A 165 17.93 6.83 -0.57
C PRO A 165 16.64 6.18 -0.07
N ARG A 166 16.78 5.01 0.54
CA ARG A 166 15.64 4.34 1.20
C ARG A 166 15.08 5.25 2.29
N ILE A 167 13.76 5.33 2.36
CA ILE A 167 13.06 6.07 3.40
C ILE A 167 12.69 5.11 4.51
N SER A 168 13.10 5.45 5.74
CA SER A 168 12.65 4.73 6.94
C SER A 168 11.23 5.14 7.31
N TYR A 169 10.44 4.15 7.70
CA TYR A 169 9.10 4.29 8.27
C TYR A 169 9.00 3.51 9.59
N GLU A 170 10.10 3.48 10.34
CA GLU A 170 10.21 2.82 11.64
C GLU A 170 9.76 3.70 12.80
N GLU A 171 9.85 5.02 12.68
CA GLU A 171 9.50 5.95 13.74
C GLU A 171 8.32 6.82 13.33
N LEU A 172 7.42 7.07 14.29
CA LEU A 172 6.26 7.91 14.07
C LEU A 172 6.68 9.35 13.78
N GLY A 173 5.93 10.03 12.91
CA GLY A 173 6.13 11.44 12.62
C GLY A 173 6.08 11.75 11.13
N THR A 174 6.52 12.95 10.79
CA THR A 174 6.46 13.47 9.42
C THR A 174 7.84 13.76 8.88
N GLN A 175 8.08 13.36 7.64
CA GLN A 175 9.28 13.69 6.87
C GLN A 175 8.91 14.22 5.48
N LYS A 176 9.78 15.03 4.89
CA LYS A 176 9.61 15.58 3.54
C LYS A 176 10.61 14.96 2.57
N VAL A 177 10.15 14.63 1.37
CA VAL A 177 10.95 14.14 0.25
C VAL A 177 10.57 14.93 -1.00
N GLY A 178 11.40 15.92 -1.36
CA GLY A 178 10.99 16.99 -2.28
C GLY A 178 9.77 17.72 -1.71
N ASP A 179 8.74 17.87 -2.54
CA ASP A 179 7.46 18.48 -2.15
C ASP A 179 6.49 17.48 -1.48
N MET A 180 6.79 16.18 -1.52
CA MET A 180 5.94 15.14 -0.95
C MET A 180 6.17 15.01 0.55
N VAL A 181 5.08 14.93 1.31
CA VAL A 181 5.08 14.62 2.74
C VAL A 181 4.92 13.11 2.92
N ILE A 182 5.74 12.49 3.77
CA ILE A 182 5.53 11.12 4.24
C ILE A 182 5.21 11.21 5.73
N GLU A 183 4.01 10.78 6.10
CA GLU A 183 3.53 10.71 7.48
C GLU A 183 3.51 9.26 7.93
N VAL A 184 4.37 8.94 8.90
CA VAL A 184 4.43 7.64 9.55
C VAL A 184 3.51 7.64 10.75
N ILE A 185 2.54 6.74 10.75
CA ILE A 185 1.50 6.61 11.78
C ILE A 185 1.56 5.24 12.45
N ASP A 186 0.89 5.08 13.59
CA ASP A 186 0.75 3.75 14.21
C ASP A 186 -0.14 2.83 13.34
N GLY A 187 -1.31 3.32 12.92
CA GLY A 187 -2.23 2.62 12.02
C GLY A 187 -3.07 1.51 12.67
N ILE A 188 -2.73 1.06 13.88
CA ILE A 188 -3.54 0.11 14.67
C ILE A 188 -4.54 0.90 15.52
N ASP A 189 -4.10 1.96 16.18
CA ASP A 189 -4.94 2.77 17.07
C ASP A 189 -6.19 3.33 16.38
N ASP A 190 -6.06 3.79 15.14
CA ASP A 190 -7.19 4.27 14.34
C ASP A 190 -8.24 3.17 14.11
N TYR A 191 -7.80 1.96 13.80
CA TYR A 191 -8.70 0.83 13.56
C TYR A 191 -9.32 0.32 14.86
N VAL A 192 -8.57 0.30 15.97
CA VAL A 192 -9.10 -0.02 17.30
C VAL A 192 -10.16 0.99 17.72
N ALA A 193 -9.95 2.29 17.45
CA ALA A 193 -10.93 3.32 17.70
C ALA A 193 -12.23 3.06 16.91
N LEU A 194 -12.14 2.73 15.62
CA LEU A 194 -13.31 2.33 14.83
C LEU A 194 -14.03 1.12 15.44
N MET A 195 -13.31 0.09 15.88
CA MET A 195 -13.93 -1.09 16.48
C MET A 195 -14.69 -0.74 17.78
N LYS A 196 -14.20 0.22 18.57
CA LYS A 196 -14.89 0.71 19.78
C LYS A 196 -16.15 1.53 19.48
N GLU A 197 -16.24 2.15 18.30
CA GLU A 197 -17.47 2.81 17.85
C GLU A 197 -18.54 1.79 17.42
N ILE A 198 -18.11 0.63 16.90
CA ILE A 198 -19.00 -0.41 16.38
C ILE A 198 -19.44 -1.40 17.47
N PHE A 199 -18.53 -1.76 18.39
CA PHE A 199 -18.76 -2.78 19.42
C PHE A 199 -18.64 -2.19 20.83
N ASN A 200 -19.47 -2.68 21.75
CA ASN A 200 -19.32 -2.36 23.16
C ASN A 200 -18.16 -3.14 23.79
N PHE A 201 -16.98 -2.51 23.86
CA PHE A 201 -15.79 -3.14 24.41
C PHE A 201 -15.89 -3.41 25.92
N ASP A 202 -16.64 -2.59 26.65
CA ASP A 202 -16.83 -2.79 28.09
C ASP A 202 -17.68 -4.03 28.38
N GLU A 203 -18.70 -4.29 27.55
CA GLU A 203 -19.48 -5.53 27.62
C GLU A 203 -18.66 -6.77 27.24
N ILE A 204 -17.90 -6.71 26.14
CA ILE A 204 -17.01 -7.82 25.73
C ILE A 204 -16.01 -8.13 26.85
N LYS A 205 -15.39 -7.09 27.42
CA LYS A 205 -14.46 -7.22 28.54
C LYS A 205 -15.16 -7.81 29.77
N SER A 206 -16.34 -7.31 30.13
CA SER A 206 -17.13 -7.79 31.27
C SER A 206 -17.54 -9.25 31.11
N PHE A 207 -17.94 -9.66 29.90
CA PHE A 207 -18.27 -11.03 29.56
C PHE A 207 -17.06 -11.95 29.75
N LEU A 208 -15.90 -11.60 29.18
CA LEU A 208 -14.66 -12.39 29.32
C LEU A 208 -14.17 -12.44 30.77
N GLN A 209 -14.36 -11.36 31.53
CA GLN A 209 -13.98 -11.30 32.93
C GLN A 209 -14.89 -12.13 33.83
N SER A 210 -16.19 -12.16 33.55
CA SER A 210 -17.20 -12.88 34.36
C SER A 210 -17.25 -14.37 34.03
N ASN A 211 -16.92 -14.75 32.78
CA ASN A 211 -16.98 -16.13 32.31
C ASN A 211 -15.57 -16.72 32.22
N LYS A 212 -14.89 -16.96 33.35
CA LYS A 212 -13.50 -17.47 33.40
C LYS A 212 -13.28 -18.79 32.66
N ASN A 213 -14.34 -19.59 32.49
CA ASN A 213 -14.29 -20.86 31.76
C ASN A 213 -14.49 -20.71 30.25
N PHE A 214 -14.89 -19.53 29.77
CA PHE A 214 -15.00 -19.23 28.34
C PHE A 214 -13.61 -19.04 27.75
N LYS A 215 -13.22 -19.93 26.83
CA LYS A 215 -11.89 -19.93 26.21
C LYS A 215 -11.98 -19.35 24.81
N VAL A 216 -11.06 -18.43 24.50
CA VAL A 216 -10.86 -17.90 23.14
C VAL A 216 -9.50 -18.39 22.65
N LEU A 217 -9.49 -18.98 21.46
CA LEU A 217 -8.27 -19.26 20.70
C LEU A 217 -8.25 -18.34 19.50
N PHE A 218 -7.23 -17.48 19.42
CA PHE A 218 -6.98 -16.62 18.28
C PHE A 218 -5.65 -17.02 17.64
N ASP A 219 -5.69 -17.35 16.35
CA ASP A 219 -4.50 -17.60 15.53
C ASP A 219 -4.45 -16.57 14.41
N GLY A 220 -3.46 -15.67 14.48
CA GLY A 220 -3.20 -14.65 13.45
C GLY A 220 -2.46 -15.20 12.23
N MET A 221 -2.19 -16.51 12.17
CA MET A 221 -1.54 -17.23 11.06
C MET A 221 -0.21 -16.59 10.59
N HIS A 222 0.51 -15.97 11.53
CA HIS A 222 1.77 -15.25 11.30
C HIS A 222 1.70 -14.11 10.26
N GLY A 223 0.51 -13.60 9.92
CA GLY A 223 0.37 -12.38 9.13
C GLY A 223 0.74 -11.12 9.93
N GLY A 224 1.15 -10.06 9.24
CA GLY A 224 1.45 -8.77 9.87
C GLY A 224 2.70 -8.76 10.76
N LYS A 225 3.75 -9.49 10.35
CA LYS A 225 5.06 -9.50 11.01
C LYS A 225 6.08 -8.66 10.25
#